data_AF-A0A940HWT7-F1
#
_entry.id   AF-A0A940HWT7-F1
#
_cell.length_a   1.000
_cell.length_b   1.000
_cell.length_c   1.000
_cell.angle_alpha   90.00
_cell.angle_beta   90.00
_cell.angle_gamma   90.00
#
_symmetry.space_group_name_H-M   'P 1'
#
loop_
_entity.id
_entity.type
_entity.pdbx_description
1 polymer ?
#
loop_
_entity_poly.entity_id
_entity_poly.type
_entity_poly.pdbx_seq_one_letter_code
_entity_poly.pdbx_strand_id
1 'polypeptide(L)'
;NVFRRMADESRQHKSELILEVKRAGGEPVEDGTTTSGKIYRAWMDVKATFTGKDRHSVLAACEYGEDAAQKAYQQALEDEGSNSADIKQLILKQKSALKASHDLIKRYRDMQAAM
;
A
#
# COMPACT_ATOMS: atom_id res chain seq x y z
N ASN A 1 -12.90 -13.53 -4.12
CA ASN A 1 -12.07 -12.91 -5.19
C ASN A 1 -10.91 -12.18 -4.50
N VAL A 2 -9.66 -12.39 -4.95
CA VAL A 2 -8.43 -11.86 -4.35
C VAL A 2 -8.42 -10.33 -4.27
N PHE A 3 -8.86 -9.64 -5.34
CA PHE A 3 -8.86 -8.17 -5.39
C PHE A 3 -9.79 -7.55 -4.34
N ARG A 4 -10.93 -8.20 -4.07
CA ARG A 4 -11.86 -7.74 -3.04
C ARG A 4 -11.23 -7.83 -1.64
N ARG A 5 -10.56 -8.95 -1.35
CA ARG A 5 -9.84 -9.15 -0.09
C ARG A 5 -8.74 -8.10 0.10
N MET A 6 -7.94 -7.83 -0.93
CA MET A 6 -6.89 -6.81 -0.86
C MET A 6 -7.47 -5.40 -0.66
N ALA A 7 -8.60 -5.09 -1.32
CA ALA A 7 -9.28 -3.83 -1.11
C ALA A 7 -9.85 -3.69 0.32
N ASP A 8 -10.37 -4.78 0.90
CA ASP A 8 -10.82 -4.82 2.29
C ASP A 8 -9.64 -4.62 3.27
N GLU A 9 -8.52 -5.30 3.03
CA GLU A 9 -7.28 -5.15 3.80
C GLU A 9 -6.75 -3.70 3.75
N SER A 10 -6.72 -3.09 2.57
CA SER A 10 -6.32 -1.68 2.40
C SER A 10 -7.21 -0.72 3.18
N ARG A 11 -8.54 -0.94 3.17
CA ARG A 11 -9.50 -0.14 3.95
C ARG A 11 -9.28 -0.29 5.46
N GLN A 12 -9.00 -1.51 5.92
CA GLN A 12 -8.70 -1.77 7.31
C GLN A 12 -7.42 -1.06 7.74
N HIS A 13 -6.33 -1.19 6.98
CA HIS A 13 -5.05 -0.54 7.27
C HIS A 13 -5.20 1.00 7.30
N LYS A 14 -5.92 1.59 6.33
CA LYS A 14 -6.23 3.02 6.33
C LYS A 14 -6.92 3.43 7.63
N SER A 15 -7.92 2.67 8.07
CA SER A 15 -8.71 2.98 9.27
C SER A 15 -7.87 2.92 10.55
N GLU A 16 -6.99 1.91 10.67
CA GLU A 16 -6.05 1.79 11.79
C GLU A 16 -5.06 2.96 11.83
N LEU A 17 -4.50 3.36 10.69
CA LEU A 17 -3.57 4.50 10.62
C LEU A 17 -4.26 5.84 10.92
N ILE A 18 -5.49 6.04 10.44
CA ILE A 18 -6.30 7.23 10.76
C ILE A 18 -6.52 7.33 12.26
N LEU A 19 -6.81 6.21 12.92
CA LEU A 19 -7.02 6.20 14.37
C LEU A 19 -5.76 6.62 15.12
N GLU A 20 -4.58 6.16 14.71
CA GLU A 20 -3.31 6.56 15.32
C GLU A 20 -2.98 8.03 15.07
N VAL A 21 -3.26 8.57 13.88
CA VAL A 21 -3.10 10.01 13.60
C VAL A 21 -3.96 10.84 14.56
N LYS A 22 -5.24 10.47 14.74
CA LYS A 22 -6.14 11.14 15.69
C LYS A 22 -5.65 11.01 17.13
N ARG A 23 -5.16 9.84 17.54
CA ARG A 23 -4.59 9.61 18.89
C ARG A 23 -3.36 10.47 19.17
N ALA A 24 -2.54 10.71 18.14
CA ALA A 24 -1.40 11.60 18.23
C ALA A 24 -1.76 13.10 18.20
N GLY A 25 -3.06 13.45 18.12
CA GLY A 25 -3.54 14.83 18.04
C GLY A 25 -3.40 15.46 16.65
N GLY A 26 -3.12 14.65 15.61
CA GLY A 26 -3.08 15.11 14.23
C GLY A 26 -4.44 15.03 13.54
N GLU A 27 -4.57 15.78 12.44
CA GLU A 27 -5.72 15.72 11.55
C GLU A 27 -5.43 14.75 10.38
N PRO A 28 -6.16 13.64 10.26
CA PRO A 28 -5.98 12.72 9.14
C PRO A 28 -6.42 13.37 7.84
N VAL A 29 -5.66 13.12 6.78
CA VAL A 29 -6.08 13.50 5.43
C VAL A 29 -7.13 12.49 4.96
N GLU A 30 -8.38 12.92 4.86
CA GLU A 30 -9.50 12.04 4.48
C GLU A 30 -9.50 11.73 2.97
N ASP A 31 -9.11 12.71 2.15
CA ASP A 31 -9.12 12.66 0.69
C ASP A 31 -7.75 12.93 0.05
N GLY A 32 -7.34 12.02 -0.83
CA GLY A 32 -6.14 12.16 -1.66
C GLY A 32 -4.83 11.71 -0.99
N THR A 33 -3.78 11.65 -1.81
CA THR A 33 -2.39 11.69 -1.36
C THR A 33 -2.06 13.11 -0.94
N THR A 34 -1.41 13.30 0.21
CA THR A 34 -0.89 14.61 0.62
C THR A 34 -0.16 15.26 -0.57
N THR A 35 -0.54 16.49 -0.91
CA THR A 35 -0.11 17.20 -2.14
C THR A 35 1.41 17.41 -2.24
N SER A 36 2.15 17.06 -1.19
CA SER A 36 3.59 17.12 -1.09
C SER A 36 4.13 15.85 -0.43
N GLY A 37 4.85 15.01 -1.19
CA GLY A 37 5.59 13.90 -0.58
C GLY A 37 6.02 12.78 -1.54
N LYS A 38 6.83 11.86 -1.03
CA LYS A 38 7.24 10.63 -1.72
C LYS A 38 6.04 9.70 -2.00
N ILE A 39 5.01 9.75 -1.15
CA ILE A 39 3.76 8.97 -1.27
C ILE A 39 2.90 9.42 -2.45
N TYR A 40 2.77 10.74 -2.69
CA TYR A 40 2.06 11.28 -3.86
C TYR A 40 2.68 10.81 -5.17
N ARG A 41 4.02 10.84 -5.26
CA ARG A 41 4.74 10.37 -6.45
C ARG A 41 4.53 8.88 -6.68
N ALA A 42 4.64 8.06 -5.64
CA ALA A 42 4.37 6.62 -5.73
C ALA A 42 2.93 6.34 -6.23
N TRP A 43 1.93 7.07 -5.73
CA TRP A 43 0.55 6.95 -6.20
C TRP A 43 0.32 7.44 -7.64
N MET A 44 1.00 8.52 -8.05
CA MET A 44 0.95 9.00 -9.43
C MET A 44 1.59 8.01 -10.39
N ASP A 45 2.70 7.37 -10.01
CA ASP A 45 3.33 6.34 -10.82
C ASP A 45 2.41 5.11 -10.97
N VAL A 46 1.66 4.75 -9.92
CA VAL A 46 0.63 3.69 -9.98
C VAL A 46 -0.46 4.06 -11.00
N LYS A 47 -0.98 5.29 -10.94
CA LYS A 47 -1.99 5.77 -11.92
C LYS A 47 -1.45 5.79 -13.35
N ALA A 48 -0.18 6.11 -13.55
CA ALA A 48 0.45 6.15 -14.87
C ALA A 48 0.67 4.76 -15.47
N THR A 49 0.81 3.72 -14.63
CA THR A 49 1.12 2.35 -15.05
C THR A 49 -0.13 1.55 -15.48
N PHE A 50 -1.34 2.08 -15.27
CA PHE A 50 -2.58 1.40 -15.67
C PHE A 50 -2.88 1.57 -17.16
N THR A 51 -2.24 0.77 -18.01
CA THR A 51 -2.29 0.93 -19.49
C THR A 51 -2.93 -0.23 -20.25
N GLY A 52 -3.53 -1.23 -19.58
CA GLY A 52 -4.08 -2.43 -20.24
C GLY A 52 -5.43 -2.90 -19.71
N LYS A 53 -6.09 -3.78 -20.48
CA LYS A 53 -7.40 -4.40 -20.13
C LYS A 53 -7.33 -5.92 -20.00
N ASP A 54 -6.20 -6.53 -20.34
CA ASP A 54 -6.00 -7.97 -20.18
C ASP A 54 -5.66 -8.34 -18.74
N ARG A 55 -5.80 -9.62 -18.41
CA ARG A 55 -5.64 -10.09 -17.03
C ARG A 55 -4.20 -9.95 -16.51
N HIS A 56 -3.20 -10.07 -17.38
CA HIS A 56 -1.80 -9.92 -17.00
C HIS A 56 -1.49 -8.45 -16.66
N SER A 57 -1.93 -7.50 -17.49
CA SER A 57 -1.73 -6.07 -17.21
C SER A 57 -2.41 -5.60 -15.92
N VAL A 58 -3.61 -6.13 -15.62
CA VAL A 58 -4.27 -5.86 -14.33
C VAL A 58 -3.45 -6.39 -13.14
N LEU A 59 -2.92 -7.61 -13.23
CA LEU A 59 -2.08 -8.19 -12.18
C LEU A 59 -0.76 -7.44 -12.01
N ALA A 60 -0.11 -7.04 -13.10
CA ALA A 60 1.11 -6.24 -13.09
C ALA A 60 0.89 -4.85 -12.45
N ALA A 61 -0.23 -4.20 -12.75
CA ALA A 61 -0.58 -2.92 -12.12
C ALA A 61 -0.84 -3.08 -10.61
N CYS A 62 -1.46 -4.19 -10.18
CA CYS A 62 -1.63 -4.48 -8.76
C CYS A 62 -0.30 -4.74 -8.06
N GLU A 63 0.60 -5.54 -8.63
CA GLU A 63 1.94 -5.78 -8.08
C GLU A 63 2.71 -4.47 -7.90
N TYR A 64 2.68 -3.61 -8.92
CA TYR A 64 3.30 -2.29 -8.88
C TYR A 64 2.73 -1.41 -7.75
N GLY A 65 1.41 -1.44 -7.55
CA GLY A 65 0.75 -0.76 -6.42
C GLY A 65 1.19 -1.27 -5.05
N GLU A 66 1.35 -2.58 -4.91
CA GLU A 66 1.83 -3.20 -3.68
C GLU A 66 3.32 -2.87 -3.42
N ASP A 67 4.16 -2.82 -4.45
CA ASP A 67 5.55 -2.35 -4.35
C ASP A 67 5.64 -0.89 -3.86
N ALA A 68 4.80 -0.03 -4.42
CA ALA A 68 4.67 1.36 -3.98
C ALA A 68 4.26 1.45 -2.50
N ALA A 69 3.33 0.61 -2.06
CA ALA A 69 2.92 0.52 -0.66
C ALA A 69 4.08 0.06 0.23
N GLN A 70 4.79 -1.03 -0.13
CA GLN A 70 5.96 -1.52 0.62
C GLN A 70 7.01 -0.43 0.83
N LYS A 71 7.29 0.37 -0.23
CA LYS A 71 8.23 1.48 -0.17
C LYS A 71 7.76 2.60 0.76
N ALA A 72 6.47 2.96 0.72
CA ALA A 72 5.90 3.96 1.61
C ALA A 72 5.98 3.54 3.10
N TYR A 73 5.66 2.28 3.40
CA TYR A 73 5.79 1.74 4.76
C TYR A 73 7.24 1.69 5.22
N GLN A 74 8.18 1.32 4.34
CA GLN A 74 9.61 1.36 4.68
C GLN A 74 10.07 2.79 5.01
N GLN A 75 9.68 3.77 4.20
CA GLN A 75 10.01 5.18 4.47
C GLN A 75 9.42 5.68 5.79
N ALA A 76 8.19 5.28 6.12
CA ALA A 76 7.58 5.62 7.40
C ALA A 76 8.35 5.01 8.60
N LEU A 77 8.95 3.83 8.46
CA LEU A 77 9.78 3.22 9.51
C LEU A 77 11.13 3.90 9.69
N GLU A 78 11.66 4.50 8.62
CA GLU A 78 12.92 5.25 8.62
C GLU A 78 12.75 6.71 9.09
N ASP A 79 11.52 7.21 9.15
CA ASP A 79 11.21 8.56 9.61
C ASP A 79 11.34 8.68 11.14
N GLU A 80 12.06 9.71 11.59
CA GLU A 80 12.21 10.06 13.01
C GLU A 80 10.86 10.40 13.66
N GLY A 81 9.85 10.83 12.87
CA GLY A 81 8.50 11.09 13.36
C GLY A 81 7.75 9.85 13.86
N SER A 82 8.15 8.65 13.45
CA SER A 82 7.49 7.38 13.83
C SER A 82 7.98 6.82 15.17
N ASN A 83 8.57 7.62 16.05
CA ASN A 83 9.38 7.14 17.17
C ASN A 83 8.64 6.38 18.30
N SER A 84 7.30 6.35 18.31
CA SER A 84 6.55 5.49 19.23
C SER A 84 6.67 4.02 18.84
N ALA A 85 7.00 3.16 19.80
CA ALA A 85 7.12 1.72 19.59
C ALA A 85 5.83 1.10 19.05
N ASP A 86 4.67 1.56 19.51
CA ASP A 86 3.36 1.05 19.09
C ASP A 86 3.07 1.39 17.62
N ILE A 87 3.45 2.60 17.19
CA ILE A 87 3.31 3.04 15.79
C ILE A 87 4.23 2.22 14.89
N LYS A 88 5.50 2.01 15.29
CA LYS A 88 6.44 1.15 14.54
C LYS A 88 5.92 -0.28 14.41
N GLN A 89 5.36 -0.85 15.49
CA GLN A 89 4.77 -2.18 15.46
C GLN A 89 3.56 -2.27 14.51
N LEU A 90 2.67 -1.28 14.53
CA LEU A 90 1.55 -1.21 13.61
C LEU A 90 2.02 -1.16 12.14
N ILE A 91 2.96 -0.26 11.84
CA ILE A 91 3.52 -0.11 10.49
C ILE A 91 4.20 -1.42 10.04
N LEU A 92 4.99 -2.07 10.90
CA LEU A 92 5.62 -3.36 10.59
C LEU A 92 4.60 -4.47 10.33
N LYS A 93 3.55 -4.56 11.16
CA LYS A 93 2.48 -5.56 11.01
C LYS A 93 1.78 -5.40 9.65
N GLN A 94 1.35 -4.19 9.33
CA GLN A 94 0.65 -3.91 8.08
C GLN A 94 1.56 -4.11 6.87
N LYS A 95 2.83 -3.68 6.95
CA LYS A 95 3.84 -3.93 5.89
C LYS A 95 4.00 -5.43 5.62
N SER A 96 4.06 -6.25 6.66
CA SER A 96 4.16 -7.72 6.54
C SER A 96 2.92 -8.33 5.88
N ALA A 97 1.71 -7.85 6.25
CA ALA A 97 0.46 -8.31 5.65
C ALA A 97 0.39 -7.96 4.15
N LEU A 98 0.72 -6.72 3.79
CA LEU A 98 0.83 -6.27 2.40
C LEU A 98 1.86 -7.08 1.60
N LYS A 99 2.97 -7.50 2.22
CA LYS A 99 4.00 -8.34 1.57
C LYS A 99 3.42 -9.70 1.16
N ALA A 100 2.54 -10.28 1.97
CA ALA A 100 1.86 -11.52 1.63
C ALA A 100 0.90 -11.34 0.44
N SER A 101 0.17 -10.23 0.40
CA SER A 101 -0.73 -9.86 -0.72
C SER A 101 0.06 -9.59 -2.01
N HIS A 102 1.19 -8.88 -1.92
CA HIS A 102 2.15 -8.70 -3.01
C HIS A 102 2.61 -10.05 -3.59
N ASP A 103 3.10 -10.95 -2.75
CA ASP A 103 3.66 -12.23 -3.19
C ASP A 103 2.59 -13.13 -3.84
N LEU A 104 1.34 -13.02 -3.42
CA LEU A 104 0.22 -13.71 -4.05
C LEU A 104 -0.08 -13.17 -5.45
N ILE A 105 -0.15 -11.84 -5.61
CA ILE A 105 -0.40 -11.21 -6.92
C ILE A 105 0.73 -11.52 -7.89
N LYS A 106 1.98 -11.43 -7.44
CA LYS A 106 3.14 -11.78 -8.25
C LYS A 106 3.06 -13.21 -8.78
N ARG A 107 2.72 -14.18 -7.91
CA ARG A 107 2.51 -15.58 -8.33
C ARG A 107 1.40 -15.71 -9.38
N TYR A 108 0.29 -15.00 -9.22
CA TYR A 108 -0.80 -15.01 -10.20
C TYR A 108 -0.39 -14.38 -11.53
N ARG A 109 0.38 -13.28 -11.51
CA ARG A 109 0.94 -12.67 -12.72
C ARG A 109 1.82 -13.67 -13.45
N ASP A 110 2.75 -14.29 -12.73
CA ASP A 110 3.72 -15.24 -13.30
C ASP A 110 3.01 -16.46 -13.92
N MET A 111 1.97 -16.98 -13.26
CA MET A 111 1.13 -18.05 -13.81
C MET A 111 0.37 -17.63 -15.07
N GLN A 112 -0.06 -16.38 -15.19
CA GLN A 112 -0.73 -15.87 -16.39
C GLN A 112 0.24 -15.60 -17.54
N ALA A 113 1.48 -15.20 -17.25
CA ALA A 113 2.51 -15.02 -18.28
C ALA A 113 3.00 -16.35 -18.89
N ALA A 114 2.83 -17.46 -18.15
CA ALA A 114 3.22 -18.80 -18.58
C ALA A 114 2.12 -19.58 -19.33
N MET A 115 0.94 -18.99 -19.54
CA MET A 115 -0.17 -19.54 -20.33
C MET A 115 -0.16 -18.98 -21.75
#